data_AF-A0A3B8ZJ37-F1
#
_entry.id   AF-A0A3B8ZJ37-F1
#
_cell.length_a   1.000
_cell.length_b   1.000
_cell.length_c   1.000
_cell.angle_alpha   90.00
_cell.angle_beta   90.00
_cell.angle_gamma   90.00
#
_symmetry.space_group_name_H-M   'P 1'
#
loop_
_entity.id
_entity.type
_entity.pdbx_description
1 polymer ?
#
loop_
_entity_poly.entity_id
_entity_poly.type
_entity_poly.pdbx_seq_one_letter_code
_entity_poly.pdbx_strand_id
1 'polypeptide(L)'
;QALTTPIYNWNYQNQASTAAEGFLNGQAQVIQAIGQAEYLNSVAAVNYQEAARQWIENRQAYVNAYYQNKETIREYRERYSRKPPTQEQWARITAKSLPPRLSAKQLDAASGQLIWPHILRTAEYSAFRTRIDELIATRSPDNSGNGSPFQQEIALLVDGMNRLLKTNQGFLSATQYADAKAFLRSLDYEVKQQFNQPDPTSLVSVNTPSIYSVR
;
A
#
# COMPACT_ATOMS: atom_id res chain seq x y z
N GLN A 1 59.46 8.84 -19.82
CA GLN A 1 60.67 8.12 -20.24
C GLN A 1 61.65 8.11 -19.09
N ALA A 2 61.91 6.94 -18.50
CA ALA A 2 63.17 6.54 -17.87
C ALA A 2 62.99 5.08 -17.44
N LEU A 3 63.21 4.15 -18.37
CA LEU A 3 63.24 2.72 -18.08
C LEU A 3 64.56 2.43 -17.36
N THR A 4 64.54 2.35 -16.04
CA THR A 4 65.68 1.83 -15.26
C THR A 4 65.66 0.31 -15.36
N THR A 5 66.37 -0.23 -16.34
CA THR A 5 66.62 -1.67 -16.45
C THR A 5 67.39 -2.15 -15.22
N PRO A 6 66.98 -3.26 -14.55
CA PRO A 6 67.80 -3.83 -13.50
C PRO A 6 69.12 -4.32 -14.11
N ILE A 7 70.23 -3.82 -13.60
CA ILE A 7 71.57 -4.31 -13.96
C ILE A 7 71.67 -5.72 -13.39
N TYR A 8 71.45 -6.73 -14.24
CA TYR A 8 71.76 -8.12 -13.95
C TYR A 8 73.28 -8.28 -13.94
N ASN A 9 73.90 -8.00 -12.80
CA ASN A 9 75.30 -8.31 -12.56
C ASN A 9 75.44 -9.81 -12.24
N TRP A 10 75.59 -10.63 -13.27
CA TRP A 10 75.99 -12.03 -13.12
C TRP A 10 77.48 -12.10 -12.81
N ASN A 11 77.82 -11.83 -11.55
CA ASN A 11 79.18 -11.96 -11.08
C ASN A 11 79.47 -13.43 -10.75
N TYR A 12 80.08 -14.14 -11.70
CA TYR A 12 80.59 -15.52 -11.56
C TYR A 12 82.02 -15.56 -10.99
N GLN A 13 82.41 -14.59 -10.17
CA GLN A 13 83.75 -14.55 -9.60
C GLN A 13 83.70 -14.72 -8.09
N ASN A 14 84.30 -15.84 -7.66
CA ASN A 14 84.56 -16.27 -6.28
C ASN A 14 83.38 -16.92 -5.55
N GLN A 15 82.94 -18.07 -6.04
CA GLN A 15 82.42 -19.12 -5.15
C GLN A 15 83.52 -20.16 -4.98
N ALA A 16 84.41 -19.94 -4.00
CA ALA A 16 85.05 -21.07 -3.37
C ALA A 16 83.99 -21.69 -2.46
N SER A 17 83.09 -22.49 -3.04
CA SER A 17 81.98 -23.16 -2.35
C SER A 17 82.52 -24.21 -1.39
N THR A 18 83.21 -23.78 -0.34
CA THR A 18 83.49 -24.66 0.79
C THR A 18 82.15 -24.95 1.45
N ALA A 19 81.90 -26.21 1.79
CA ALA A 19 80.65 -26.60 2.46
C ALA A 19 80.37 -25.75 3.72
N ALA A 20 81.43 -25.26 4.37
CA ALA A 20 81.36 -24.36 5.51
C ALA A 20 80.79 -22.96 5.16
N GLU A 21 81.20 -22.35 4.05
CA GLU A 21 80.70 -21.03 3.64
C GLU A 21 79.23 -21.09 3.20
N GLY A 22 78.84 -22.10 2.43
CA GLY A 22 77.44 -22.33 2.08
C GLY A 22 76.56 -22.59 3.31
N PHE A 23 77.09 -23.30 4.31
CA PHE A 23 76.41 -23.54 5.58
C PHE A 23 76.22 -22.25 6.39
N LEU A 24 77.25 -21.42 6.52
CA LEU A 24 77.16 -20.13 7.24
C LEU A 24 76.23 -19.13 6.54
N ASN A 25 76.27 -19.05 5.21
CA ASN A 25 75.35 -18.22 4.42
C ASN A 25 73.90 -18.72 4.53
N GLY A 26 73.70 -20.05 4.51
CA GLY A 26 72.38 -20.65 4.76
C GLY A 26 71.85 -20.31 6.16
N GLN A 27 72.69 -20.37 7.19
CA GLN A 27 72.31 -19.94 8.55
C GLN A 27 71.96 -18.46 8.63
N ALA A 28 72.73 -17.59 7.96
CA ALA A 28 72.45 -16.15 7.92
C ALA A 28 71.11 -15.85 7.20
N GLN A 29 70.82 -16.55 6.10
CA GLN A 29 69.54 -16.45 5.40
C GLN A 29 68.36 -16.92 6.27
N VAL A 30 68.54 -17.99 7.05
CA VAL A 30 67.52 -18.44 8.00
C VAL A 30 67.27 -17.39 9.08
N ILE A 31 68.32 -16.81 9.67
CA ILE A 31 68.18 -15.74 10.69
C ILE A 31 67.49 -14.50 10.10
N GLN A 32 67.86 -14.10 8.88
CA GLN A 32 67.22 -12.99 8.18
C GLN A 32 65.74 -13.29 7.88
N ALA A 33 65.43 -14.51 7.43
CA ALA A 33 64.06 -14.95 7.17
C ALA A 33 63.21 -14.95 8.46
N ILE A 34 63.78 -15.36 9.60
CA ILE A 34 63.11 -15.28 10.90
C ILE A 34 62.82 -13.83 11.26
N GLY A 35 63.81 -12.93 11.15
CA GLY A 35 63.60 -11.50 11.44
C GLY A 35 62.54 -10.85 10.53
N GLN A 36 62.54 -11.21 9.25
CA GLN A 36 61.52 -10.77 8.30
C GLN A 36 60.13 -11.35 8.64
N ALA A 37 60.05 -12.61 9.03
CA ALA A 37 58.81 -13.24 9.46
C ALA A 37 58.22 -12.55 10.70
N GLU A 38 59.04 -12.24 11.71
CA GLU A 38 58.60 -11.51 12.90
C GLU A 38 58.10 -10.10 12.57
N TYR A 39 58.81 -9.38 11.70
CA TYR A 39 58.35 -8.07 11.22
C TYR A 39 57.02 -8.17 10.49
N LEU A 40 56.88 -9.12 9.55
CA LEU A 40 55.63 -9.34 8.82
C LEU A 40 54.49 -9.75 9.75
N ASN A 41 54.76 -10.56 10.77
CA ASN A 41 53.79 -10.92 11.81
C ASN A 41 53.34 -9.68 12.60
N SER A 42 54.27 -8.78 12.95
CA SER A 42 53.93 -7.52 13.64
C SER A 42 53.05 -6.61 12.78
N VAL A 43 53.38 -6.46 11.49
CA VAL A 43 52.59 -5.66 10.54
C VAL A 43 51.21 -6.29 10.33
N ALA A 44 51.13 -7.62 10.22
CA ALA A 44 49.87 -8.34 10.11
C ALA A 44 48.99 -8.12 11.37
N ALA A 45 49.58 -8.14 12.56
CA ALA A 45 48.86 -7.87 13.81
C ALA A 45 48.29 -6.43 13.86
N VAL A 46 49.08 -5.44 13.43
CA VAL A 46 48.62 -4.04 13.34
C VAL A 46 47.48 -3.92 12.33
N ASN A 47 47.63 -4.50 11.14
CA ASN A 47 46.59 -4.48 10.11
C ASN A 47 45.29 -5.14 10.59
N TYR A 48 45.39 -6.23 11.37
CA TYR A 48 44.22 -6.88 11.95
C TYR A 48 43.50 -5.99 12.97
N GLN A 49 44.24 -5.31 13.85
CA GLN A 49 43.67 -4.36 14.80
C GLN A 49 43.03 -3.17 14.09
N GLU A 50 43.66 -2.66 13.05
CA GLU A 50 43.14 -1.57 12.23
C GLU A 50 41.84 -1.98 11.51
N ALA A 51 41.79 -3.19 10.94
CA ALA A 51 40.59 -3.73 10.32
C ALA A 51 39.45 -3.89 11.34
N ALA A 52 39.74 -4.34 12.56
CA ALA A 52 38.76 -4.45 13.63
C ALA A 52 38.21 -3.07 14.04
N ARG A 53 39.07 -2.05 14.16
CA ARG A 53 38.67 -0.67 14.43
C ARG A 53 37.74 -0.13 13.33
N GLN A 54 38.15 -0.26 12.07
CA GLN A 54 37.35 0.19 10.93
C GLN A 54 35.99 -0.51 10.88
N TRP A 55 35.93 -1.80 11.23
CA TRP A 55 34.65 -2.52 11.32
C TRP A 55 33.71 -1.91 12.36
N ILE A 56 34.22 -1.58 13.55
CA ILE A 56 33.43 -0.94 14.63
C ILE A 56 32.96 0.45 14.18
N GLU A 57 33.86 1.26 13.62
CA GLU A 57 33.56 2.61 13.13
C GLU A 57 32.50 2.58 12.02
N ASN A 58 32.65 1.67 11.04
CA ASN A 58 31.68 1.48 9.96
C ASN A 58 30.31 1.04 10.51
N ARG A 59 30.31 0.16 11.52
CA ARG A 59 29.08 -0.29 12.17
C ARG A 59 28.38 0.87 12.89
N GLN A 60 29.13 1.71 13.59
CA GLN A 60 28.60 2.88 14.28
C GLN A 60 28.07 3.92 13.28
N ALA A 61 28.83 4.20 12.22
CA ALA A 61 28.42 5.10 11.14
C ALA A 61 27.12 4.64 10.48
N TYR A 62 27.00 3.34 10.20
CA TYR A 62 25.77 2.76 9.66
C TYR A 62 24.56 2.97 10.58
N VAL A 63 24.72 2.68 11.88
CA VAL A 63 23.65 2.84 12.87
C VAL A 63 23.24 4.31 12.98
N ASN A 64 24.21 5.22 13.05
CA ASN A 64 23.95 6.66 13.11
C ASN A 64 23.21 7.15 11.86
N ALA A 65 23.66 6.77 10.66
CA ALA A 65 23.01 7.13 9.41
C ALA A 65 21.57 6.60 9.33
N TYR A 66 21.32 5.37 9.81
CA TYR A 66 19.97 4.81 9.86
C TYR A 66 19.02 5.64 10.72
N TYR A 67 19.44 6.00 11.93
CA TYR A 67 18.61 6.81 12.83
C TYR A 67 18.44 8.25 12.33
N GLN A 68 19.49 8.87 11.81
CA GLN A 68 19.41 10.20 11.19
C GLN A 68 18.41 10.22 10.03
N ASN A 69 18.48 9.22 9.14
CA ASN A 69 17.54 9.10 8.03
C ASN A 69 16.11 8.89 8.52
N LYS A 70 15.92 8.06 9.55
CA LYS A 70 14.60 7.80 10.14
C LYS A 70 13.98 9.06 10.71
N GLU A 71 14.73 9.84 11.49
CA GLU A 71 14.25 11.11 12.04
C GLU A 71 13.97 12.13 10.92
N THR A 72 14.84 12.22 9.91
CA THR A 72 14.63 13.10 8.75
C THR A 72 13.34 12.76 8.00
N ILE A 73 13.06 11.46 7.79
CA ILE A 73 11.81 11.00 7.16
C ILE A 73 10.60 11.33 8.04
N ARG A 74 10.74 11.18 9.37
CA ARG A 74 9.68 11.51 10.32
C ARG A 74 9.36 13.00 10.28
N GLU A 75 10.36 13.87 10.36
CA GLU A 75 10.19 15.33 10.28
C GLU A 75 9.56 15.75 8.94
N TYR A 76 10.02 15.14 7.83
CA TYR A 76 9.42 15.36 6.52
C TYR A 76 7.94 14.97 6.52
N ARG A 77 7.58 13.81 7.08
CA ARG A 77 6.19 13.38 7.20
C ARG A 77 5.40 14.30 8.12
N GLU A 78 5.92 14.75 9.24
CA GLU A 78 5.21 15.66 10.14
C GLU A 78 4.93 17.01 9.47
N ARG A 79 5.89 17.52 8.67
CA ARG A 79 5.76 18.81 7.97
C ARG A 79 4.84 18.75 6.74
N TYR A 80 4.94 17.68 5.95
CA TYR A 80 4.30 17.61 4.64
C TYR A 80 3.21 16.55 4.51
N SER A 81 3.02 15.67 5.49
CA SER A 81 1.90 14.73 5.44
C SER A 81 0.60 15.49 5.62
N ARG A 82 -0.37 15.09 4.81
CA ARG A 82 -1.75 15.57 4.97
C ARG A 82 -2.22 15.09 6.34
N LYS A 83 -2.71 16.00 7.17
CA LYS A 83 -3.35 15.62 8.43
C LYS A 83 -4.48 14.64 8.11
N PRO A 84 -4.56 13.48 8.79
CA PRO A 84 -5.68 12.57 8.58
C PRO A 84 -6.98 13.35 8.85
N PRO A 85 -8.05 13.11 8.05
CA PRO A 85 -9.30 13.80 8.26
C PRO A 85 -9.81 13.57 9.68
N THR A 86 -10.43 14.58 10.29
CA THR A 86 -11.09 14.42 11.59
C THR A 86 -12.29 13.49 11.47
N GLN A 87 -12.79 12.94 12.58
CA GLN A 87 -13.99 12.09 12.56
C GLN A 87 -15.18 12.77 11.89
N GLU A 88 -15.37 14.08 12.10
CA GLU A 88 -16.41 14.86 11.42
C GLU A 88 -16.15 14.98 9.91
N GLN A 89 -14.90 15.19 9.50
CA GLN A 89 -14.55 15.23 8.08
C GLN A 89 -14.76 13.86 7.44
N TRP A 90 -14.41 12.78 8.13
CA TRP A 90 -14.75 11.41 7.72
C TRP A 90 -16.25 11.24 7.60
N ALA A 91 -17.04 11.63 8.60
CA ALA A 91 -18.50 11.53 8.53
C ALA A 91 -19.07 12.32 7.35
N ARG A 92 -18.56 13.52 7.06
CA ARG A 92 -18.97 14.32 5.89
C ARG A 92 -18.54 13.68 4.57
N ILE A 93 -17.33 13.14 4.47
CA ILE A 93 -16.85 12.44 3.28
C ILE A 93 -17.69 11.18 3.05
N THR A 94 -17.93 10.41 4.10
CA THR A 94 -18.79 9.22 4.07
C THR A 94 -20.20 9.60 3.63
N ALA A 95 -20.82 10.61 4.27
CA ALA A 95 -22.15 11.10 3.90
C ALA A 95 -22.24 11.54 2.42
N LYS A 96 -21.21 12.23 1.90
CA LYS A 96 -21.14 12.62 0.49
C LYS A 96 -20.88 11.46 -0.47
N SER A 97 -20.24 10.40 0.00
CA SER A 97 -19.88 9.23 -0.80
C SER A 97 -21.01 8.19 -0.91
N LEU A 98 -21.96 8.25 0.03
CA LEU A 98 -23.13 7.40 0.03
C LEU A 98 -23.99 7.71 -1.21
N PRO A 99 -24.50 6.67 -1.90
CA PRO A 99 -25.45 6.89 -2.99
C PRO A 99 -26.67 7.66 -2.46
N PRO A 100 -27.26 8.57 -3.26
CA PRO A 100 -28.55 9.12 -2.91
C PRO A 100 -29.57 7.99 -2.77
N ARG A 101 -30.47 8.09 -1.78
CA ARG A 101 -31.62 7.18 -1.68
C ARG A 101 -32.45 7.24 -2.97
N LEU A 102 -33.19 6.18 -3.25
CA LEU A 102 -34.16 6.19 -4.35
C LEU A 102 -35.13 7.36 -4.12
N SER A 103 -35.19 8.30 -5.06
CA SER A 103 -36.09 9.44 -4.95
C SER A 103 -37.55 8.98 -4.96
N ALA A 104 -38.49 9.78 -4.44
CA ALA A 104 -39.92 9.47 -4.46
C ALA A 104 -40.49 9.27 -5.89
N LYS A 105 -39.74 9.67 -6.93
CA LYS A 105 -40.06 9.44 -8.34
C LYS A 105 -39.51 8.11 -8.90
N GLN A 106 -38.72 7.39 -8.11
CA GLN A 106 -38.06 6.13 -8.46
C GLN A 106 -38.54 4.97 -7.59
N LEU A 107 -38.97 5.27 -6.36
CA LEU A 107 -39.64 4.36 -5.45
C LEU A 107 -40.84 5.09 -4.85
N ASP A 108 -42.05 4.62 -5.14
CA ASP A 108 -43.23 5.11 -4.45
C ASP A 108 -43.31 4.44 -3.07
N ALA A 109 -43.08 5.22 -2.02
CA ALA A 109 -43.07 4.73 -0.64
C ALA A 109 -44.45 4.21 -0.17
N ALA A 110 -45.54 4.63 -0.82
CA ALA A 110 -46.89 4.20 -0.47
C ALA A 110 -47.31 2.91 -1.19
N SER A 111 -46.86 2.70 -2.42
CA SER A 111 -47.23 1.52 -3.23
C SER A 111 -46.13 0.45 -3.33
N GLY A 112 -44.89 0.76 -2.93
CA GLY A 112 -43.74 -0.12 -3.06
C GLY A 112 -43.29 -0.34 -4.51
N GLN A 113 -43.80 0.44 -5.47
CA GLN A 113 -43.49 0.27 -6.89
C GLN A 113 -42.17 0.95 -7.29
N LEU A 114 -41.30 0.20 -7.98
CA LEU A 114 -40.07 0.72 -8.57
C LEU A 114 -40.33 1.29 -9.97
N ILE A 115 -39.84 2.50 -10.21
CA ILE A 115 -39.86 3.13 -11.53
C ILE A 115 -38.50 2.93 -12.20
N TRP A 116 -38.43 1.90 -13.04
CA TRP A 116 -37.21 1.52 -13.75
C TRP A 116 -36.78 2.58 -14.78
N PRO A 117 -35.48 2.91 -14.91
CA PRO A 117 -34.94 3.69 -16.03
C PRO A 117 -35.20 3.04 -17.39
N HIS A 118 -35.31 3.84 -18.46
CA HIS A 118 -35.69 3.34 -19.80
C HIS A 118 -34.82 2.18 -20.29
N ILE A 119 -33.51 2.24 -20.11
CA ILE A 119 -32.57 1.16 -20.50
C ILE A 119 -32.85 -0.14 -19.76
N LEU A 120 -33.22 -0.05 -18.48
CA LEU A 120 -33.52 -1.24 -17.68
C LEU A 120 -34.92 -1.79 -17.99
N ARG A 121 -35.78 -1.09 -18.73
CA ARG A 121 -37.11 -1.57 -19.15
C ARG A 121 -37.09 -2.51 -20.35
N THR A 122 -35.95 -2.66 -21.03
CA THR A 122 -35.87 -3.55 -22.20
C THR A 122 -36.12 -5.01 -21.83
N ALA A 123 -36.40 -5.85 -22.84
CA ALA A 123 -36.75 -7.25 -22.65
C ALA A 123 -35.63 -8.05 -21.96
N GLU A 124 -34.37 -7.68 -22.21
CA GLU A 124 -33.18 -8.34 -21.67
C GLU A 124 -33.11 -8.31 -20.13
N TYR A 125 -33.67 -7.27 -19.52
CA TYR A 125 -33.69 -7.10 -18.07
C TYR A 125 -35.02 -7.55 -17.44
N SER A 126 -35.99 -8.03 -18.23
CA SER A 126 -37.35 -8.33 -17.73
C SER A 126 -37.36 -9.33 -16.58
N ALA A 127 -36.63 -10.44 -16.70
CA ALA A 127 -36.55 -11.47 -15.66
C ALA A 127 -36.01 -10.94 -14.33
N PHE A 128 -34.95 -10.12 -14.38
CA PHE A 128 -34.39 -9.47 -13.18
C PHE A 128 -35.37 -8.49 -12.57
N ARG A 129 -36.01 -7.65 -13.39
CA ARG A 129 -36.99 -6.66 -12.92
C ARG A 129 -38.17 -7.32 -12.22
N THR A 130 -38.80 -8.30 -12.86
CA THR A 130 -39.96 -9.00 -12.30
C THR A 130 -39.60 -9.62 -10.95
N ARG A 131 -38.44 -10.28 -10.84
CA ARG A 131 -38.02 -10.87 -9.56
C ARG A 131 -37.75 -9.81 -8.49
N ILE A 132 -37.12 -8.71 -8.85
CA ILE A 132 -36.87 -7.60 -7.91
C ILE A 132 -38.20 -6.97 -7.46
N ASP A 133 -39.12 -6.73 -8.38
CA ASP A 133 -40.44 -6.15 -8.09
C ASP A 133 -41.25 -7.06 -7.14
N GLU A 134 -41.24 -8.39 -7.37
CA GLU A 134 -41.83 -9.38 -6.46
C GLU A 134 -41.20 -9.32 -5.06
N LEU A 135 -39.87 -9.30 -4.98
CA LEU A 135 -39.17 -9.24 -3.70
C LEU A 135 -39.55 -7.96 -2.95
N ILE A 136 -39.48 -6.80 -3.62
CA ILE A 136 -39.83 -5.50 -3.01
C ILE A 136 -41.27 -5.51 -2.50
N ALA A 137 -42.22 -6.10 -3.23
CA ALA A 137 -43.61 -6.20 -2.80
C ALA A 137 -43.79 -7.03 -1.52
N THR A 138 -42.90 -7.99 -1.26
CA THR A 138 -42.90 -8.80 -0.04
C THR A 138 -42.08 -8.21 1.12
N ARG A 139 -41.49 -7.02 0.94
CA ARG A 139 -40.65 -6.38 1.96
C ARG A 139 -41.46 -6.09 3.22
N SER A 140 -40.98 -6.58 4.35
CA SER A 140 -41.53 -6.38 5.69
C SER A 140 -40.41 -5.99 6.67
N PRO A 141 -40.73 -5.44 7.85
CA PRO A 141 -39.74 -5.20 8.89
C PRO A 141 -38.91 -6.45 9.24
N ASP A 142 -39.54 -7.64 9.26
CA ASP A 142 -38.92 -8.89 9.70
C ASP A 142 -37.96 -9.51 8.67
N ASN A 143 -38.13 -9.19 7.38
CA ASN A 143 -37.28 -9.71 6.30
C ASN A 143 -36.31 -8.66 5.72
N SER A 144 -36.34 -7.41 6.22
CA SER A 144 -35.51 -6.31 5.73
C SER A 144 -34.31 -6.03 6.64
N GLY A 145 -33.30 -5.35 6.09
CA GLY A 145 -32.12 -4.92 6.82
C GLY A 145 -30.82 -5.59 6.38
N ASN A 146 -29.71 -5.06 6.89
CA ASN A 146 -28.38 -5.49 6.50
C ASN A 146 -28.14 -6.96 6.89
N GLY A 147 -27.78 -7.79 5.90
CA GLY A 147 -27.52 -9.21 6.02
C GLY A 147 -28.73 -10.12 5.79
N SER A 148 -29.93 -9.58 5.56
CA SER A 148 -31.14 -10.42 5.41
C SER A 148 -31.13 -11.25 4.11
N PRO A 149 -31.82 -12.40 4.06
CA PRO A 149 -31.94 -13.19 2.83
C PRO A 149 -32.51 -12.38 1.64
N PHE A 150 -33.49 -11.52 1.92
CA PHE A 150 -34.04 -10.56 0.96
C PHE A 150 -32.96 -9.64 0.37
N GLN A 151 -32.09 -9.09 1.22
CA GLN A 151 -31.01 -8.20 0.77
C GLN A 151 -29.97 -8.93 -0.07
N GLN A 152 -29.61 -10.16 0.32
CA GLN A 152 -28.67 -10.98 -0.44
C GLN A 152 -29.21 -11.34 -1.82
N GLU A 153 -30.50 -11.70 -1.91
CA GLU A 153 -31.13 -12.06 -3.17
C GLU A 153 -31.20 -10.87 -4.14
N ILE A 154 -31.62 -9.69 -3.66
CA ILE A 154 -31.62 -8.49 -4.50
C ILE A 154 -30.20 -8.10 -4.91
N ALA A 155 -29.21 -8.21 -4.02
CA ALA A 155 -27.82 -7.92 -4.36
C ALA A 155 -27.29 -8.81 -5.50
N LEU A 156 -27.65 -10.11 -5.51
CA LEU A 156 -27.30 -11.03 -6.59
C LEU A 156 -27.97 -10.63 -7.92
N LEU A 157 -29.26 -10.27 -7.88
CA LEU A 157 -29.99 -9.81 -9.07
C LEU A 157 -29.40 -8.51 -9.63
N VAL A 158 -29.06 -7.56 -8.76
CA VAL A 158 -28.42 -6.30 -9.13
C VAL A 158 -27.02 -6.52 -9.71
N ASP A 159 -26.23 -7.45 -9.17
CA ASP A 159 -24.92 -7.81 -9.75
C ASP A 159 -25.10 -8.41 -11.16
N GLY A 160 -26.08 -9.30 -11.34
CA GLY A 160 -26.46 -9.85 -12.65
C GLY A 160 -26.81 -8.75 -13.66
N MET A 161 -27.65 -7.79 -13.27
CA MET A 161 -28.00 -6.64 -14.11
C MET A 161 -26.77 -5.77 -14.44
N ASN A 162 -25.87 -5.54 -13.49
CA ASN A 162 -24.64 -4.77 -13.72
C ASN A 162 -23.71 -5.46 -14.71
N ARG A 163 -23.57 -6.79 -14.64
CA ARG A 163 -22.79 -7.56 -15.61
C ARG A 163 -23.38 -7.44 -17.01
N LEU A 164 -24.69 -7.58 -17.14
CA LEU A 164 -25.38 -7.44 -18.43
C LEU A 164 -25.24 -6.01 -18.99
N LEU A 165 -25.42 -4.99 -18.15
CA LEU A 165 -25.19 -3.59 -18.51
C LEU A 165 -23.75 -3.32 -18.97
N LYS A 166 -22.76 -3.96 -18.34
CA LYS A 166 -21.35 -3.86 -18.73
C LYS A 166 -21.09 -4.50 -20.09
N THR A 167 -21.71 -5.64 -20.40
CA THR A 167 -21.63 -6.26 -21.73
C THR A 167 -22.22 -5.36 -22.80
N ASN A 168 -23.34 -4.68 -22.50
CA ASN A 168 -24.06 -3.83 -23.44
C ASN A 168 -23.52 -2.38 -23.52
N GLN A 169 -22.46 -2.05 -22.79
CA GLN A 169 -21.97 -0.67 -22.65
C GLN A 169 -21.60 -0.01 -24.00
N GLY A 170 -21.20 -0.81 -25.00
CA GLY A 170 -20.82 -0.31 -26.33
C GLY A 170 -21.99 0.25 -27.15
N PHE A 171 -23.23 -0.11 -26.80
CA PHE A 171 -24.45 0.31 -27.50
C PHE A 171 -25.23 1.40 -26.75
N LEU A 172 -24.74 1.83 -25.59
CA LEU A 172 -25.40 2.80 -24.71
C LEU A 172 -24.64 4.12 -24.75
N SER A 173 -25.37 5.24 -24.66
CA SER A 173 -24.70 6.52 -24.41
C SER A 173 -24.09 6.55 -23.00
N ALA A 174 -23.04 7.35 -22.80
CA ALA A 174 -22.40 7.50 -21.50
C ALA A 174 -23.40 7.91 -20.40
N THR A 175 -24.34 8.80 -20.74
CA THR A 175 -25.41 9.25 -19.84
C THR A 175 -26.37 8.11 -19.49
N GLN A 176 -26.84 7.36 -20.49
CA GLN A 176 -27.76 6.23 -20.29
C GLN A 176 -27.14 5.14 -19.40
N TYR A 177 -25.86 4.82 -19.64
CA TYR A 177 -25.11 3.88 -18.81
C TYR A 177 -24.93 4.40 -17.38
N ALA A 178 -24.57 5.67 -17.22
CA ALA A 178 -24.38 6.29 -15.91
C ALA A 178 -25.69 6.32 -15.10
N ASP A 179 -26.81 6.67 -15.72
CA ASP A 179 -28.12 6.74 -15.08
C ASP A 179 -28.61 5.35 -14.62
N ALA A 180 -28.48 4.33 -15.48
CA ALA A 180 -28.82 2.96 -15.13
C ALA A 180 -27.95 2.43 -13.97
N LYS A 181 -26.65 2.71 -14.01
CA LYS A 181 -25.71 2.30 -12.96
C LYS A 181 -25.95 3.04 -11.64
N ALA A 182 -26.27 4.33 -11.70
CA ALA A 182 -26.61 5.12 -10.53
C ALA A 182 -27.89 4.57 -9.88
N PHE A 183 -28.91 4.25 -10.67
CA PHE A 183 -30.14 3.64 -10.18
C PHE A 183 -29.89 2.29 -9.48
N LEU A 184 -29.14 1.38 -10.11
CA LEU A 184 -28.82 0.07 -9.51
C LEU A 184 -28.02 0.22 -8.20
N ARG A 185 -27.12 1.21 -8.13
CA ARG A 185 -26.36 1.52 -6.92
C ARG A 185 -27.25 2.06 -5.80
N SER A 186 -28.21 2.92 -6.14
CA SER A 186 -29.21 3.43 -5.18
C SER A 186 -30.16 2.33 -4.71
N LEU A 187 -30.54 1.39 -5.57
CA LEU A 187 -31.36 0.23 -5.22
C LEU A 187 -30.66 -0.68 -4.21
N ASP A 188 -29.41 -1.05 -4.47
CA ASP A 188 -28.61 -1.86 -3.52
C ASP A 188 -28.42 -1.17 -2.16
N TYR A 189 -28.29 0.17 -2.17
CA TYR A 189 -28.21 0.95 -0.94
C TYR A 189 -29.54 0.98 -0.17
N GLU A 190 -30.67 1.16 -0.85
CA GLU A 190 -32.00 1.24 -0.24
C GLU A 190 -32.43 -0.09 0.41
N VAL A 191 -32.01 -1.21 -0.17
CA VAL A 191 -32.32 -2.56 0.32
C VAL A 191 -31.58 -2.89 1.63
N LYS A 192 -30.39 -2.32 1.84
CA LYS A 192 -29.64 -2.47 3.10
C LYS A 192 -30.28 -1.72 4.26
N GLN A 193 -31.13 -0.73 3.97
CA GLN A 193 -31.85 0.01 5.00
C GLN A 193 -33.02 -0.81 5.55
N GLN A 194 -33.30 -0.66 6.84
CA GLN A 194 -34.50 -1.24 7.44
C GLN A 194 -35.76 -0.55 6.90
N PHE A 195 -36.85 -1.31 6.79
CA PHE A 195 -38.15 -0.78 6.35
C PHE A 195 -38.55 0.46 7.16
N ASN A 196 -38.91 1.54 6.46
CA ASN A 196 -39.39 2.80 7.04
C ASN A 196 -38.40 3.57 7.96
N GLN A 197 -37.08 3.36 7.82
CA GLN A 197 -36.12 4.23 8.50
C GLN A 197 -35.95 5.58 7.75
N PRO A 198 -36.00 6.72 8.48
CA PRO A 198 -35.69 8.03 7.90
C PRO A 198 -34.23 8.06 7.45
N ASP A 199 -33.94 8.84 6.40
CA ASP A 199 -32.61 8.93 5.82
C ASP A 199 -31.57 9.33 6.89
N PRO A 200 -30.51 8.55 7.16
CA PRO A 200 -29.53 8.90 8.19
C PRO A 200 -28.83 10.24 7.95
N THR A 201 -28.75 10.72 6.69
CA THR A 201 -28.24 12.06 6.37
C THR A 201 -29.18 13.20 6.81
N SER A 202 -30.47 12.93 7.02
CA SER A 202 -31.43 13.92 7.56
C SER A 202 -31.22 14.18 9.06
N LEU A 203 -30.73 13.18 9.80
CA LEU A 203 -30.52 13.25 11.26
C LEU A 203 -29.28 14.05 11.67
N VAL A 204 -28.34 14.28 10.74
CA VAL A 204 -27.10 15.03 11.01
C VAL A 204 -27.33 16.55 11.11
N SER A 205 -28.51 17.05 10.75
CA SER A 205 -28.80 18.50 10.73
C SER A 205 -29.38 19.09 12.02
N VAL A 206 -29.73 18.29 13.03
CA VAL A 206 -30.60 18.76 14.13
C VAL A 206 -29.88 19.02 15.46
N ASN A 207 -28.58 18.74 15.61
CA ASN A 207 -27.88 18.90 16.90
C ASN A 207 -26.66 19.82 16.83
N THR A 208 -26.90 21.10 16.55
CA THR A 208 -26.03 22.18 17.04
C THR A 208 -26.65 22.76 18.31
N PRO A 209 -26.07 22.53 19.50
CA PRO A 209 -26.47 23.31 20.67
C PRO A 209 -26.13 24.78 20.39
N SER A 210 -27.17 25.62 20.36
CA SER A 210 -27.06 27.08 20.30
C SER A 210 -26.33 27.56 21.55
N ILE A 211 -25.02 27.82 21.43
CA ILE A 211 -24.26 28.54 22.45
C ILE A 211 -24.57 30.03 22.28
N TYR A 212 -25.74 30.44 22.76
CA TYR A 212 -26.02 31.81 23.16
C TYR A 212 -26.66 31.76 24.55
N SER A 213 -25.84 31.97 25.57
CA SER A 213 -26.31 32.62 26.80
C SER A 213 -25.18 33.47 27.37
N VAL A 214 -25.28 34.75 27.08
CA VAL A 214 -24.60 35.84 27.78
C VAL A 214 -25.31 36.02 29.12
N ARG A 215 -24.56 36.00 30.22
CA ARG A 215 -24.60 36.99 31.32
C ARG A 215 -23.50 36.71 32.32
#